data_AF-A0A357YE90-F1
#
_entry.id   AF-A0A357YE90-F1
#
_cell.length_a   1.000
_cell.length_b   1.000
_cell.length_c   1.000
_cell.angle_alpha   90.00
_cell.angle_beta   90.00
_cell.angle_gamma   90.00
#
_symmetry.space_group_name_H-M   'P 1'
#
loop_
_entity.id
_entity.type
_entity.pdbx_description
1 polymer ?
#
loop_
_entity_poly.entity_id
_entity_poly.type
_entity_poly.pdbx_seq_one_letter_code
_entity_poly.pdbx_strand_id
1 'polypeptide(L)'
;MFPNIALGGDTFKEWPPAQRRDEIRKLVEGFRRGLPLGILLRMTEEIAGSRKKARKHLHDLLTADERQAAVAKEVGGMKMLATEMLL
;
A
#
# COMPACT_ATOMS: atom_id res chain seq x y z
N MET A 1 3.23 20.62 -5.39
CA MET A 1 4.45 20.11 -4.74
C MET A 1 4.00 19.35 -3.50
N PHE A 2 3.95 18.01 -3.54
CA PHE A 2 3.60 17.23 -2.36
C PHE A 2 4.78 17.29 -1.38
N PRO A 3 4.58 17.75 -0.14
CA PRO A 3 5.67 17.92 0.80
C PRO A 3 6.32 16.58 1.12
N ASN A 4 7.62 16.65 1.30
CA ASN A 4 8.56 15.56 1.53
C ASN A 4 8.05 14.54 2.57
N ILE A 5 7.56 13.37 2.13
CA ILE A 5 7.15 12.22 2.98
C ILE A 5 8.40 11.49 3.53
N ALA A 6 9.46 12.23 3.86
CA ALA A 6 10.65 11.68 4.48
C ALA A 6 10.52 11.61 6.02
N LEU A 7 9.49 12.23 6.61
CA LEU A 7 9.31 12.28 8.07
C LEU A 7 8.56 11.05 8.65
N GLY A 8 7.99 10.17 7.82
CA GLY A 8 7.22 9.01 8.29
C GLY A 8 8.01 7.69 8.37
N GLY A 9 8.99 7.49 7.49
CA GLY A 9 9.66 6.19 7.29
C GLY A 9 10.44 5.68 8.50
N ASP A 10 11.02 6.57 9.31
CA ASP A 10 11.67 6.20 10.57
C ASP A 10 10.67 6.07 11.73
N THR A 11 9.61 6.89 11.72
CA THR A 11 8.52 6.84 12.70
C THR A 11 7.82 5.47 12.71
N PHE A 12 7.56 4.88 11.54
CA PHE A 12 6.91 3.57 11.47
C PHE A 12 7.81 2.42 11.93
N LYS A 13 9.13 2.58 11.95
CA LYS A 13 10.06 1.52 12.40
C LYS A 13 9.94 1.25 13.89
N GLU A 14 9.53 2.24 14.68
CA GLU A 14 9.35 2.12 16.12
C GLU A 14 7.97 1.56 16.48
N TRP A 15 7.03 1.56 15.54
CA TRP A 15 5.68 1.09 15.79
C TRP A 15 5.63 -0.43 15.96
N PRO A 16 4.86 -0.95 16.94
CA PRO A 16 4.58 -2.37 17.05
C PRO A 16 3.97 -2.94 15.76
N PRO A 17 4.24 -4.20 15.41
CA PRO A 17 3.70 -4.82 14.20
C PRO A 17 2.17 -4.73 14.07
N ALA A 18 1.45 -4.81 15.20
CA ALA A 18 -0.02 -4.68 15.23
C ALA A 18 -0.48 -3.29 14.77
N GLN A 19 0.16 -2.23 15.27
CA GLN A 19 -0.17 -0.86 14.91
C GLN A 19 0.07 -0.59 13.42
N ARG A 20 1.17 -1.09 12.86
CA ARG A 20 1.43 -0.99 11.41
C ARG A 20 0.36 -1.67 10.59
N ARG A 21 -0.03 -2.89 10.99
CA ARG A 21 -1.09 -3.64 10.30
C ARG A 21 -2.43 -2.92 10.35
N ASP A 22 -2.78 -2.31 11.48
CA ASP A 22 -4.03 -1.57 11.62
C ASP A 22 -4.02 -0.29 10.79
N GLU A 23 -2.89 0.40 10.68
CA GLU A 23 -2.77 1.58 9.81
C GLU A 23 -2.89 1.20 8.32
N ILE A 24 -2.25 0.09 7.91
CA ILE A 24 -2.42 -0.42 6.54
C ILE A 24 -3.87 -0.84 6.28
N ARG A 25 -4.59 -1.37 7.28
CA ARG A 25 -6.02 -1.67 7.14
C ARG A 25 -6.83 -0.41 6.83
N LYS A 26 -6.57 0.71 7.51
CA LYS A 26 -7.22 1.99 7.21
C LYS A 26 -6.93 2.48 5.79
N LEU A 27 -5.70 2.29 5.30
CA LEU A 27 -5.35 2.61 3.91
C LEU A 27 -6.16 1.77 2.92
N VAL A 28 -6.32 0.48 3.19
CA VAL A 28 -7.15 -0.43 2.35
C VAL A 28 -8.62 -0.01 2.38
N GLU A 29 -9.15 0.38 3.54
CA GLU A 29 -10.50 0.94 3.64
C GLU A 29 -10.65 2.25 2.87
N GLY A 30 -9.63 3.13 2.92
CA GLY A 30 -9.55 4.34 2.11
C GLY A 30 -9.56 4.02 0.62
N PHE A 31 -8.79 3.03 0.18
CA PHE A 31 -8.75 2.56 -1.21
C PHE A 31 -10.13 2.08 -1.69
N ARG A 32 -10.82 1.28 -0.88
CA ARG A 32 -12.20 0.85 -1.17
C ARG A 32 -13.17 2.03 -1.30
N ARG A 33 -12.87 3.16 -0.64
CA ARG A 33 -13.64 4.41 -0.69
C ARG A 33 -13.14 5.40 -1.76
N GLY A 34 -12.19 5.01 -2.60
CA GLY A 34 -11.70 5.82 -3.72
C GLY A 34 -10.33 6.48 -3.51
N LEU A 35 -9.57 6.11 -2.47
CA LEU A 35 -8.17 6.53 -2.35
C LEU A 35 -7.38 6.03 -3.59
N PRO A 36 -6.55 6.86 -4.24
CA PRO A 36 -5.75 6.45 -5.38
C PRO A 36 -4.80 5.28 -5.07
N LEU A 37 -4.67 4.35 -6.02
CA LEU A 37 -3.86 3.14 -5.84
C LEU A 37 -2.39 3.47 -5.53
N GLY A 38 -1.82 4.47 -6.20
CA GLY A 38 -0.44 4.89 -5.94
C GLY A 38 -0.20 5.32 -4.49
N ILE A 39 -1.19 5.94 -3.82
CA ILE A 39 -1.08 6.31 -2.40
C ILE A 39 -1.14 5.05 -1.53
N LEU A 40 -2.06 4.13 -1.80
CA LEU A 40 -2.13 2.85 -1.09
C LEU A 40 -0.79 2.11 -1.16
N LEU A 41 -0.24 1.93 -2.35
CA LEU A 41 1.00 1.16 -2.55
C LEU A 41 2.19 1.81 -1.84
N ARG A 42 2.39 3.11 -2.05
CA ARG A 42 3.50 3.85 -1.46
C ARG A 42 3.45 3.88 0.06
N MET A 43 2.29 4.25 0.62
CA MET A 43 2.14 4.34 2.07
C MET A 43 2.24 2.96 2.73
N THR A 44 1.75 1.90 2.08
CA THR A 44 1.90 0.54 2.59
C THR A 44 3.37 0.10 2.57
N GLU A 45 4.14 0.47 1.55
CA GLU A 45 5.59 0.23 1.50
C GLU A 45 6.34 0.96 2.63
N GLU A 46 6.03 2.24 2.84
CA GLU A 46 6.63 3.06 3.91
C GLU A 46 6.30 2.50 5.30
N ILE A 47 5.03 2.17 5.58
CA ILE A 47 4.60 1.63 6.88
C ILE A 47 5.16 0.22 7.12
N ALA A 48 5.13 -0.64 6.10
CA ALA A 48 5.66 -2.01 6.24
C ALA A 48 7.19 -2.03 6.35
N GLY A 49 7.86 -0.97 5.89
CA GLY A 49 9.32 -0.80 5.91
C GLY A 49 10.05 -1.61 4.83
N SER A 50 9.32 -2.33 3.97
CA SER A 50 9.86 -2.92 2.74
C SER A 50 8.75 -3.34 1.80
N ARG A 51 9.03 -3.33 0.49
CA ARG A 51 8.09 -3.79 -0.53
C ARG A 51 7.62 -5.23 -0.33
N LYS A 52 8.50 -6.13 0.09
CA LYS A 52 8.16 -7.54 0.38
C LYS A 52 7.11 -7.65 1.50
N LYS A 53 7.26 -6.88 2.58
CA LYS A 53 6.29 -6.86 3.68
C LYS A 53 4.98 -6.20 3.26
N ALA A 54 5.06 -5.12 2.48
CA ALA A 54 3.89 -4.44 1.94
C ALA A 54 3.02 -5.38 1.09
N ARG A 55 3.64 -6.11 0.16
CA ARG A 55 2.95 -7.12 -0.65
C ARG A 55 2.21 -8.14 0.22
N LYS A 56 2.85 -8.67 1.27
CA LYS A 56 2.19 -9.59 2.20
C LYS A 56 0.95 -8.95 2.83
N HIS A 57 1.07 -7.74 3.37
CA HIS A 57 -0.08 -7.05 3.98
C HIS A 57 -1.21 -6.79 2.97
N LEU A 58 -0.88 -6.39 1.75
CA LEU A 58 -1.88 -6.16 0.70
C LEU A 58 -2.59 -7.45 0.29
N HIS A 59 -1.88 -8.56 0.17
CA HIS A 59 -2.47 -9.86 -0.13
C HIS A 59 -3.33 -10.40 1.03
N ASP A 60 -2.98 -10.10 2.27
CA ASP A 60 -3.74 -10.49 3.46
C ASP A 60 -5.03 -9.65 3.64
N LEU A 61 -5.07 -8.41 3.12
CA LEU A 61 -6.16 -7.45 3.37
C LEU A 61 -7.09 -7.23 2.17
N LEU A 62 -6.57 -7.37 0.95
CA LEU A 62 -7.34 -7.27 -0.30
C LEU A 62 -7.66 -8.68 -0.81
N THR A 63 -8.86 -8.87 -1.35
CA THR A 63 -9.21 -10.12 -2.04
C THR A 63 -8.47 -10.23 -3.38
N ALA A 64 -8.41 -11.44 -3.95
CA ALA A 64 -7.81 -11.63 -5.27
C ALA A 64 -8.49 -10.75 -6.34
N ASP A 65 -9.82 -10.65 -6.30
CA ASP A 65 -10.61 -9.86 -7.23
C ASP A 65 -10.32 -8.37 -7.09
N GLU A 66 -10.21 -7.86 -5.85
CA GLU A 66 -9.84 -6.45 -5.60
C GLU A 66 -8.46 -6.13 -6.16
N ARG A 67 -7.49 -7.04 -5.98
CA ARG A 67 -6.13 -6.87 -6.50
C ARG A 67 -6.09 -6.88 -8.02
N GLN A 68 -6.77 -7.83 -8.66
CA GLN A 68 -6.85 -7.91 -10.12
C GLN A 68 -7.55 -6.67 -10.70
N ALA A 69 -8.68 -6.26 -10.10
CA ALA A 69 -9.40 -5.07 -10.54
C ALA A 69 -8.58 -3.79 -10.37
N ALA A 70 -7.79 -3.68 -9.30
CA ALA A 70 -6.88 -2.55 -9.10
C ALA A 70 -5.81 -2.48 -10.21
N VAL A 71 -5.16 -3.60 -10.53
CA VAL A 71 -4.15 -3.66 -11.60
C VAL A 71 -4.74 -3.38 -12.98
N ALA A 72 -5.96 -3.88 -13.26
CA ALA A 72 -6.60 -3.73 -14.55
C ALA A 72 -6.94 -2.27 -14.90
N LYS A 73 -7.18 -1.43 -13.89
CA LYS A 73 -7.51 0.00 -14.04
C LYS A 73 -6.30 0.87 -14.38
N GLU A 74 -5.08 0.38 -14.10
CA GLU A 74 -3.86 1.17 -14.26
C GLU A 74 -3.18 0.92 -15.61
N VAL A 75 -2.37 1.90 -16.02
CA VAL A 75 -1.57 1.85 -17.25
C VAL A 75 -0.14 2.31 -17.01
N GLY A 76 0.76 2.01 -17.96
CA GLY A 76 2.15 2.46 -17.93
C GLY A 76 2.92 2.04 -16.67
N GLY A 77 3.72 2.96 -16.12
CA GLY A 77 4.55 2.72 -14.94
C GLY A 77 3.75 2.29 -13.69
N MET A 78 2.54 2.82 -13.51
CA MET A 78 1.70 2.45 -12.38
C MET A 78 1.22 1.01 -12.48
N LYS A 79 0.91 0.53 -13.69
CA LYS A 79 0.53 -0.88 -13.91
C LYS A 79 1.64 -1.85 -13.57
N MET A 80 2.89 -1.50 -13.88
CA MET A 80 4.05 -2.33 -13.54
C MET A 80 4.20 -2.45 -12.02
N LEU A 81 4.17 -1.32 -11.31
CA LEU A 81 4.25 -1.30 -9.84
C LEU A 81 3.07 -2.04 -9.20
N ALA A 82 1.85 -1.82 -9.69
CA ALA A 82 0.65 -2.48 -9.19
C ALA A 82 0.73 -4.00 -9.39
N THR A 83 1.22 -4.45 -10.54
CA THR A 83 1.45 -5.88 -10.80
C THR A 83 2.47 -6.45 -9.82
N GLU A 84 3.61 -5.79 -9.64
CA GLU A 84 4.66 -6.23 -8.70
C GLU A 84 4.16 -6.34 -7.25
N MET A 85 3.28 -5.44 -6.82
CA MET A 85 2.83 -5.37 -5.43
C MET A 85 1.55 -6.13 -5.13
N LEU A 86 0.72 -6.46 -6.13
CA LEU A 86 -0.61 -7.05 -5.93
C LEU A 86 -0.81 -8.42 -6.59
N LEU A 87 0.05 -8.84 -7.52
CA LEU A 87 -0.03 -10.13 -8.24
C LEU A 87 1.20 -10.98 -7.99
#